data_AF-A0A8T1VVK6-F1
#
_entry.id   AF-A0A8T1VVK6-F1
#
_cell.length_a   1.000
_cell.length_b   1.000
_cell.length_c   1.000
_cell.angle_alpha   90.00
_cell.angle_beta   90.00
_cell.angle_gamma   90.00
#
_symmetry.space_group_name_H-M   'P 1'
#
loop_
_entity.id
_entity.type
_entity.pdbx_description
1 polymer ?
#
loop_
_entity_poly.entity_id
_entity_poly.type
_entity_poly.pdbx_seq_one_letter_code
_entity_poly.pdbx_strand_id
1 'polypeptide(L)'
;MKREQLIEQQAKEEFEALQELVKTSFQTLRRDIKYGQKQSQEERQFLIETLNDVAKAKAVKSIPSLSALYISRADISFESSWFAHNETRSLHLGTLSSGAKIAIKVVNAAENNSVKGDWFENEVNRWYPLRHPNVLPMYDACHITAPRLLVLDHAEKGNFSEFLAKNRHFLWKLFLDAARGLAYLHDRKTPIVRANLKCSNLLVMADGTGVVSDFKFAFARAHSNMSGQVQASLIRWGAPECLHLGPAANARVESDVWDVRL
;
A
#
# COMPACT_ATOMS: atom_id res chain seq x y z
N MET A 1 -5.89 32.87 11.94
CA MET A 1 -7.29 33.30 12.17
C MET A 1 -7.94 33.91 10.93
N LYS A 2 -7.83 35.21 10.59
CA LYS A 2 -8.57 35.79 9.44
C LYS A 2 -8.27 35.15 8.07
N ARG A 3 -7.02 34.76 7.82
CA ARG A 3 -6.60 34.15 6.54
C ARG A 3 -7.03 32.69 6.40
N GLU A 4 -7.04 31.92 7.49
CA GLU A 4 -7.52 30.53 7.50
C GLU A 4 -9.03 30.47 7.31
N GLN A 5 -9.78 31.35 7.99
CA GLN A 5 -11.23 31.46 7.83
C GLN A 5 -11.63 31.81 6.39
N LEU A 6 -10.86 32.66 5.71
CA LEU A 6 -11.10 33.01 4.32
C LEU A 6 -10.87 31.81 3.38
N ILE A 7 -9.79 31.03 3.60
CA ILE A 7 -9.49 29.82 2.82
C ILE A 7 -10.57 28.76 3.02
N GLU A 8 -11.02 28.57 4.26
CA GLU A 8 -12.07 27.60 4.59
C GLU A 8 -13.42 27.96 3.97
N GLN A 9 -13.77 29.25 3.97
CA GLN A 9 -14.99 29.74 3.32
C GLN A 9 -14.92 29.56 1.80
N GLN A 10 -13.78 29.90 1.18
CA GLN A 10 -13.58 29.73 -0.26
C GLN A 10 -13.65 28.25 -0.68
N ALA A 11 -13.02 27.36 0.09
CA ALA A 11 -13.07 25.91 -0.16
C ALA A 11 -14.50 25.36 -0.06
N LYS A 12 -15.32 25.91 0.84
CA LYS A 12 -16.73 25.52 0.98
C LYS A 12 -17.57 25.96 -0.22
N GLU A 13 -17.38 27.18 -0.70
CA GLU A 13 -18.06 27.70 -1.90
C GLU A 13 -17.68 26.89 -3.15
N GLU A 14 -16.39 26.55 -3.31
CA GLU A 14 -15.93 25.68 -4.40
C GLU A 14 -16.53 24.27 -4.31
N PHE A 15 -16.63 23.70 -3.10
CA PHE A 15 -17.25 22.39 -2.91
C PHE A 15 -18.75 22.39 -3.26
N GLU A 16 -19.50 23.42 -2.88
CA GLU A 16 -20.91 23.57 -3.24
C GLU A 16 -21.10 23.70 -4.76
N ALA A 17 -20.26 24.49 -5.43
CA ALA A 17 -20.27 24.61 -6.88
C ALA A 17 -19.97 23.26 -7.58
N LEU A 18 -19.01 22.50 -7.07
CA LEU A 18 -18.69 21.16 -7.57
C LEU A 18 -19.86 20.19 -7.36
N GLN A 19 -20.57 20.24 -6.23
CA GLN A 19 -21.73 19.39 -5.99
C GLN A 19 -22.86 19.65 -7.00
N GLU A 20 -23.14 20.91 -7.34
CA GLU A 20 -24.14 21.22 -8.37
C GLU A 20 -23.66 20.78 -9.76
N LEU A 21 -22.38 20.95 -10.10
CA LEU A 21 -21.83 20.47 -11.38
C LEU A 21 -21.91 18.94 -11.51
N VAL A 22 -21.59 18.20 -10.45
CA VAL A 22 -21.72 16.73 -10.37
C VAL A 22 -23.19 16.31 -10.56
N LYS A 23 -24.13 17.02 -9.92
CA LYS A 23 -25.56 16.74 -10.02
C LYS A 23 -26.10 16.99 -11.43
N THR A 24 -25.70 18.07 -12.10
CA THR A 24 -26.06 18.34 -13.49
C THR A 24 -25.47 17.28 -14.42
N SER A 25 -24.18 16.95 -14.27
CA SER A 25 -23.51 15.92 -15.07
C SER A 25 -24.18 14.54 -14.91
N PHE A 26 -24.59 14.19 -13.68
CA PHE A 26 -25.33 12.96 -13.40
C PHE A 26 -26.68 12.91 -14.13
N GLN A 27 -27.41 14.02 -14.17
CA GLN A 27 -28.69 14.10 -14.87
C GLN A 27 -28.52 13.95 -16.39
N THR A 28 -27.49 14.58 -16.96
CA THR A 28 -27.16 14.48 -18.39
C THR A 28 -26.79 13.05 -18.77
N LEU A 29 -25.84 12.42 -18.06
CA LEU A 29 -25.43 11.04 -18.31
C LEU A 29 -26.59 10.05 -18.19
N ARG A 30 -27.46 10.23 -17.20
CA ARG A 30 -28.64 9.38 -17.02
C ARG A 30 -29.63 9.51 -18.18
N ARG A 31 -29.74 10.70 -18.77
CA ARG A 31 -30.55 10.93 -19.98
C ARG A 31 -29.92 10.25 -21.19
N ASP A 32 -28.60 10.38 -21.38
CA ASP A 32 -27.90 9.79 -22.53
C ASP A 32 -27.96 8.26 -22.51
N ILE A 33 -27.80 7.62 -21.35
CA ILE A 33 -27.95 6.16 -21.20
C ILE A 33 -29.38 5.69 -21.53
N LYS A 34 -30.40 6.49 -21.20
CA LYS A 34 -31.82 6.12 -21.38
C LYS A 34 -32.31 6.36 -22.81
N TYR A 35 -31.79 7.38 -23.49
CA TYR A 35 -32.31 7.84 -24.79
C TYR A 35 -31.28 7.78 -25.94
N GLY A 36 -30.02 7.40 -25.67
CA GLY A 36 -28.98 7.25 -26.69
C GLY A 36 -29.21 6.03 -27.58
N GLN A 37 -29.84 6.24 -28.75
CA GLN A 37 -30.19 5.15 -29.67
C GLN A 37 -29.04 4.66 -30.59
N LYS A 38 -27.82 5.21 -30.47
CA LYS A 38 -26.70 4.94 -31.41
C LYS A 38 -25.36 4.58 -30.78
N GLN A 39 -25.32 4.26 -29.48
CA GLN A 39 -24.05 3.98 -28.79
C GLN A 39 -23.59 2.54 -29.00
N SER A 40 -22.28 2.36 -29.19
CA SER A 40 -21.65 1.04 -29.19
C SER A 40 -21.76 0.39 -27.80
N GLN A 41 -21.54 -0.93 -27.72
CA GLN A 41 -21.57 -1.65 -26.45
C GLN A 41 -20.47 -1.14 -25.48
N GLU A 42 -19.31 -0.77 -26.00
CA GLU A 42 -18.18 -0.22 -25.22
C GLU A 42 -18.49 1.18 -24.69
N GLU A 43 -19.05 2.06 -25.52
CA GLU A 43 -19.46 3.42 -25.11
C GLU A 43 -20.53 3.36 -24.02
N ARG A 44 -21.49 2.45 -24.16
CA ARG A 44 -22.55 2.25 -23.16
C ARG A 44 -21.99 1.74 -21.84
N GLN A 45 -21.00 0.84 -21.88
CA GLN A 45 -20.32 0.34 -20.69
C GLN A 45 -19.54 1.46 -19.99
N PHE A 46 -18.77 2.27 -20.73
CA PHE A 46 -18.06 3.42 -20.20
C PHE A 46 -18.99 4.45 -19.55
N LEU A 47 -20.14 4.73 -20.16
CA LEU A 47 -21.15 5.64 -19.60
C LEU A 47 -21.75 5.12 -18.30
N ILE A 48 -22.01 3.81 -18.20
CA ILE A 48 -22.50 3.18 -16.96
C ILE A 48 -21.45 3.28 -15.86
N GLU A 49 -20.17 3.02 -16.17
CA GLU A 49 -19.06 3.16 -15.22
C GLU A 49 -18.92 4.61 -14.75
N THR A 50 -18.93 5.56 -15.67
CA THR A 50 -18.89 7.00 -15.37
C THR A 50 -20.08 7.41 -14.49
N LEU A 51 -21.30 6.93 -14.78
CA LEU A 51 -22.49 7.22 -13.98
C LEU A 51 -22.32 6.69 -12.53
N ASN A 52 -21.77 5.49 -12.37
CA ASN A 52 -21.50 4.91 -11.06
C ASN A 52 -20.48 5.74 -10.26
N ASP A 53 -19.46 6.26 -10.92
CA ASP A 53 -18.44 7.09 -10.26
C ASP A 53 -18.99 8.47 -9.88
N VAL A 54 -19.79 9.09 -10.75
CA VAL A 54 -20.49 10.35 -10.45
C VAL A 54 -21.52 10.14 -9.32
N ALA A 55 -22.19 8.98 -9.26
CA ALA A 55 -23.09 8.63 -8.16
C ALA A 55 -22.35 8.55 -6.81
N LYS A 56 -21.16 7.94 -6.78
CA LYS A 56 -20.30 7.88 -5.59
C LYS A 56 -19.85 9.28 -5.16
N ALA A 57 -19.44 10.13 -6.10
CA ALA A 57 -19.06 11.51 -5.81
C ALA A 57 -20.21 12.33 -5.21
N LYS A 58 -21.43 12.15 -5.71
CA LYS A 58 -22.64 12.80 -5.17
C LYS A 58 -22.98 12.35 -3.74
N ALA A 59 -22.54 11.17 -3.31
CA ALA A 59 -22.78 10.68 -1.95
C ALA A 59 -21.88 11.34 -0.88
N VAL A 60 -20.85 12.09 -1.28
CA VAL A 60 -19.94 12.79 -0.37
C VAL A 60 -20.66 13.99 0.24
N LYS A 61 -20.94 13.94 1.54
CA LYS A 61 -21.71 14.98 2.26
C LYS A 61 -20.86 16.08 2.87
N SER A 62 -19.57 15.84 3.07
CA SER A 62 -18.64 16.76 3.73
C SER A 62 -17.24 16.57 3.19
N ILE A 63 -16.45 17.64 3.21
CA ILE A 63 -15.01 17.56 2.95
C ILE A 63 -14.39 16.72 4.06
N PRO A 64 -13.78 15.56 3.75
CA PRO A 64 -13.08 14.78 4.76
C PRO A 64 -11.86 15.55 5.26
N SER A 65 -11.60 15.50 6.57
CA SER A 65 -10.38 16.06 7.14
C SER A 65 -9.17 15.33 6.56
N LEU A 66 -8.27 16.07 5.91
CA LEU A 66 -7.06 15.50 5.31
C LEU A 66 -6.00 15.30 6.39
N SER A 67 -5.53 14.07 6.53
CA SER A 67 -4.30 13.81 7.27
C SER A 67 -3.11 14.52 6.59
N ALA A 68 -2.11 14.93 7.36
CA ALA A 68 -0.85 15.46 6.83
C ALA A 68 -0.12 14.47 5.89
N LEU A 69 -0.54 13.20 5.90
CA LEU A 69 -0.03 12.10 5.07
C LEU A 69 -0.76 11.96 3.74
N TYR A 70 -1.78 12.77 3.51
CA TYR A 70 -2.62 12.63 2.34
C TYR A 70 -1.88 13.10 1.09
N ILE A 71 -1.87 12.23 0.09
CA ILE A 71 -1.48 12.56 -1.27
C ILE A 71 -2.66 12.33 -2.21
N SER A 72 -2.83 13.22 -3.18
CA SER A 72 -3.87 13.10 -4.19
C SER A 72 -3.59 11.92 -5.12
N ARG A 73 -4.64 11.19 -5.50
CA ARG A 73 -4.53 10.13 -6.52
C ARG A 73 -3.99 10.68 -7.85
N ALA A 74 -4.25 11.94 -8.16
CA ALA A 74 -3.78 12.59 -9.39
C ALA A 74 -2.26 12.81 -9.42
N ASP A 75 -1.62 12.91 -8.25
CA ASP A 75 -0.16 13.09 -8.13
C ASP A 75 0.61 11.76 -8.23
N ILE A 76 -0.09 10.64 -8.39
CA ILE A 76 0.48 9.30 -8.43
C ILE A 76 0.22 8.69 -9.80
N SER A 77 1.28 8.28 -10.49
CA SER A 77 1.19 7.46 -11.71
C SER A 77 1.88 6.13 -11.47
N PHE A 78 1.28 5.00 -11.86
CA PHE A 78 1.88 3.69 -11.64
C PHE A 78 1.55 2.68 -12.71
N GLU A 79 2.45 1.73 -12.88
CA GLU A 79 2.36 0.68 -13.89
C GLU A 79 1.15 -0.24 -13.62
N SER A 80 0.46 -0.64 -14.69
CA SER A 80 -0.66 -1.58 -14.57
C SER A 80 -0.19 -2.96 -14.08
N SER A 81 1.03 -3.36 -14.41
CA SER A 81 1.66 -4.58 -13.92
C SER A 81 2.09 -4.43 -12.45
N TRP A 82 1.70 -5.40 -11.65
CA TRP A 82 2.25 -5.58 -10.31
C TRP A 82 3.51 -6.43 -10.39
N PHE A 83 4.53 -6.07 -9.61
CA PHE A 83 5.71 -6.92 -9.43
C PHE A 83 5.50 -7.98 -8.34
N ALA A 84 4.49 -7.77 -7.49
CA ALA A 84 4.13 -8.69 -6.42
C ALA A 84 2.65 -8.49 -6.02
N HIS A 85 1.88 -9.56 -5.85
CA HIS A 85 0.49 -9.46 -5.38
C HIS A 85 0.05 -10.67 -4.54
N ASN A 86 -1.04 -10.50 -3.82
CA ASN A 86 -1.84 -11.58 -3.24
C ASN A 86 -3.33 -11.33 -3.52
N GLU A 87 -4.22 -12.05 -2.83
CA GLU A 87 -5.67 -11.93 -3.02
C GLU A 87 -6.22 -10.53 -2.71
N THR A 88 -5.60 -9.80 -1.78
CA THR A 88 -6.17 -8.54 -1.26
C THR A 88 -5.34 -7.29 -1.57
N ARG A 89 -4.08 -7.45 -2.00
CA ARG A 89 -3.15 -6.34 -2.23
C ARG A 89 -2.21 -6.61 -3.39
N SER A 90 -1.76 -5.53 -4.02
CA SER A 90 -0.75 -5.57 -5.08
C SER A 90 0.28 -4.47 -4.91
N LEU A 91 1.51 -4.75 -5.32
CA LEU A 91 2.64 -3.82 -5.32
C LEU A 91 3.00 -3.47 -6.76
N HIS A 92 3.08 -2.16 -7.01
CA HIS A 92 3.34 -1.58 -8.32
C HIS A 92 4.52 -0.62 -8.24
N LEU A 93 5.24 -0.47 -9.34
CA LEU A 93 6.19 0.62 -9.50
C LEU A 93 5.45 1.85 -10.04
N GLY A 94 5.88 3.02 -9.60
CA GLY A 94 5.26 4.26 -10.02
C GLY A 94 6.18 5.47 -9.91
N THR A 95 5.58 6.62 -10.20
CA THR A 95 6.19 7.93 -10.18
C THR A 95 5.24 8.94 -9.56
N LEU A 96 5.80 9.87 -8.80
CA LEU A 96 5.08 11.06 -8.35
C LEU A 96 5.10 12.14 -9.43
N SER A 97 4.21 13.12 -9.33
CA SER A 97 4.20 14.31 -10.21
C SER A 97 5.53 15.09 -10.18
N SER A 98 6.31 14.97 -9.10
CA SER A 98 7.67 15.48 -8.98
C SER A 98 8.72 14.73 -9.83
N GLY A 99 8.37 13.58 -10.40
CA GLY A 99 9.28 12.67 -11.11
C GLY A 99 9.99 11.65 -10.20
N ALA A 100 9.77 11.70 -8.89
CA ALA A 100 10.36 10.72 -7.96
C ALA A 100 9.78 9.32 -8.19
N LYS A 101 10.66 8.32 -8.29
CA LYS A 101 10.25 6.90 -8.39
C LYS A 101 9.79 6.39 -7.03
N ILE A 102 8.70 5.64 -7.03
CA ILE A 102 8.05 5.13 -5.82
C ILE A 102 7.60 3.69 -6.01
N ALA A 103 7.42 3.00 -4.89
CA ALA A 103 6.66 1.75 -4.82
C ALA A 103 5.27 2.04 -4.25
N ILE A 104 4.24 1.46 -4.85
CA ILE A 104 2.85 1.69 -4.46
C ILE A 104 2.22 0.38 -4.04
N LYS A 105 1.76 0.36 -2.79
CA LYS A 105 0.96 -0.75 -2.26
C LYS A 105 -0.52 -0.39 -2.41
N VAL A 106 -1.19 -1.07 -3.33
CA VAL A 106 -2.61 -0.95 -3.60
C VAL A 106 -3.35 -1.94 -2.69
N VAL A 107 -4.36 -1.44 -1.98
CA VAL A 107 -5.22 -2.26 -1.11
C VAL A 107 -6.61 -2.34 -1.73
N ASN A 108 -7.04 -3.55 -2.07
CA ASN A 108 -8.32 -3.80 -2.71
C ASN A 108 -9.48 -3.70 -1.71
N ALA A 109 -10.63 -3.23 -2.19
CA ALA A 109 -11.79 -2.88 -1.38
C ALA A 109 -12.46 -4.07 -0.63
N ALA A 110 -12.10 -5.33 -0.94
CA ALA A 110 -12.70 -6.51 -0.28
C ALA A 110 -12.41 -6.58 1.23
N GLU A 111 -11.33 -5.95 1.72
CA GLU A 111 -11.02 -5.85 3.15
C GLU A 111 -11.81 -4.73 3.89
N ASN A 112 -12.56 -3.87 3.19
CA ASN A 112 -13.30 -2.76 3.81
C ASN A 112 -14.51 -3.18 4.65
N ASN A 113 -14.94 -4.44 4.60
CA ASN A 113 -16.13 -4.92 5.31
C ASN A 113 -15.87 -5.41 6.74
N SER A 114 -14.69 -5.19 7.31
CA SER A 114 -14.40 -5.63 8.67
C SER A 114 -14.92 -4.64 9.73
N VAL A 115 -15.71 -5.16 10.67
CA VAL A 115 -16.36 -4.46 11.80
C VAL A 115 -15.34 -3.83 12.79
N LYS A 116 -14.03 -3.97 12.57
CA LYS A 116 -12.95 -3.64 13.53
C LYS A 116 -12.07 -2.48 13.06
N GLY A 117 -12.66 -1.28 12.94
CA GLY A 117 -11.92 -0.06 12.63
C GLY A 117 -11.18 -0.09 11.29
N ASP A 118 -10.60 1.04 10.91
CA ASP A 118 -9.91 1.12 9.63
C ASP A 118 -8.51 0.51 9.73
N TRP A 119 -8.37 -0.77 9.36
CA TRP A 119 -7.08 -1.47 9.30
C TRP A 119 -6.03 -0.65 8.54
N PHE A 120 -6.45 0.07 7.49
CA PHE A 120 -5.55 0.87 6.67
C PHE A 120 -4.95 2.02 7.49
N GLU A 121 -5.78 2.73 8.27
CA GLU A 121 -5.31 3.78 9.16
C GLU A 121 -4.37 3.22 10.23
N ASN A 122 -4.66 2.03 10.77
CA ASN A 122 -3.76 1.37 11.73
C ASN A 122 -2.41 1.00 11.10
N GLU A 123 -2.38 0.59 9.83
CA GLU A 123 -1.13 0.33 9.10
C GLU A 123 -0.34 1.63 8.90
N VAL A 124 -1.00 2.66 8.36
CA VAL A 124 -0.43 4.00 8.13
C VAL A 124 0.15 4.56 9.42
N ASN A 125 -0.62 4.57 10.50
CA ASN A 125 -0.22 5.18 11.78
C ASN A 125 0.93 4.42 12.45
N ARG A 126 1.08 3.12 12.18
CA ARG A 126 2.21 2.33 12.69
C ARG A 126 3.47 2.51 11.86
N TRP A 127 3.34 2.58 10.53
CA TRP A 127 4.50 2.61 9.63
C TRP A 127 5.02 4.01 9.31
N TYR A 128 4.11 4.98 9.16
CA TYR A 128 4.49 6.36 8.85
C TYR A 128 5.52 6.97 9.82
N PRO A 129 5.45 6.82 11.16
CA PRO A 129 6.41 7.46 12.06
C PRO A 129 7.78 6.75 12.10
N LEU A 130 7.98 5.69 11.32
CA LEU A 130 9.25 4.95 11.32
C LEU A 130 10.32 5.73 10.55
N ARG A 131 11.40 6.08 11.23
CA ARG A 131 12.56 6.78 10.66
C ARG A 131 13.83 6.07 11.08
N HIS A 132 14.36 5.22 10.20
CA HIS A 132 15.59 4.49 10.44
C HIS A 132 16.24 4.11 9.10
N PRO A 133 17.58 4.17 8.95
CA PRO A 133 18.26 3.87 7.67
C PRO A 133 17.98 2.47 7.11
N ASN A 134 17.68 1.51 7.97
CA ASN A 134 17.39 0.11 7.60
C ASN A 134 15.91 -0.27 7.70
N VAL A 135 14.99 0.71 7.68
CA VAL A 135 13.54 0.47 7.57
C VAL A 135 13.02 1.26 6.37
N LEU A 136 12.26 0.59 5.50
CA LEU A 136 11.77 1.20 4.27
C LEU A 136 10.84 2.39 4.60
N PRO A 137 11.17 3.62 4.16
CA PRO A 137 10.35 4.79 4.42
C PRO A 137 8.99 4.69 3.73
N MET A 138 7.96 5.15 4.44
CA MET A 138 6.66 5.51 3.85
C MET A 138 6.51 7.01 3.90
N TYR A 139 6.13 7.58 2.76
CA TYR A 139 5.99 9.02 2.59
C TYR A 139 4.54 9.43 2.77
N ASP A 140 3.64 8.82 2.00
CA ASP A 140 2.27 9.31 1.88
C ASP A 140 1.25 8.16 1.74
N ALA A 141 -0.03 8.50 1.87
CA ALA A 141 -1.14 7.59 1.69
C ALA A 141 -2.35 8.26 1.02
N CYS A 142 -2.81 7.68 -0.10
CA CYS A 142 -4.07 8.05 -0.72
C CYS A 142 -5.18 7.14 -0.18
N HIS A 143 -5.89 7.60 0.85
CA HIS A 143 -6.84 6.77 1.62
C HIS A 143 -8.31 7.18 1.48
N ILE A 144 -8.55 8.34 0.85
CA ILE A 144 -9.88 8.94 0.66
C ILE A 144 -10.61 8.30 -0.51
N THR A 145 -9.89 8.01 -1.59
CA THR A 145 -10.42 7.35 -2.77
C THR A 145 -10.08 5.86 -2.76
N ALA A 146 -10.97 5.04 -3.32
CA ALA A 146 -10.66 3.64 -3.62
C ALA A 146 -10.02 3.53 -5.03
N PRO A 147 -9.06 2.60 -5.24
CA PRO A 147 -8.41 1.79 -4.21
C PRO A 147 -7.50 2.65 -3.33
N ARG A 148 -7.28 2.22 -2.08
CA ARG A 148 -6.39 2.92 -1.16
C ARG A 148 -4.94 2.59 -1.46
N LEU A 149 -4.09 3.60 -1.41
CA LEU A 149 -2.68 3.50 -1.81
C LEU A 149 -1.76 3.91 -0.67
N LEU A 150 -0.71 3.14 -0.45
CA LEU A 150 0.45 3.54 0.36
C LEU A 150 1.62 3.83 -0.57
N VAL A 151 2.25 4.99 -0.38
CA VAL A 151 3.41 5.44 -1.14
C VAL A 151 4.67 5.17 -0.32
N LEU A 152 5.50 4.30 -0.87
CA LEU A 152 6.75 3.83 -0.27
C LEU A 152 7.92 4.22 -1.14
N ASP A 153 9.09 4.27 -0.55
CA ASP A 153 10.33 4.43 -1.31
C ASP A 153 10.58 3.26 -2.26
N HIS A 154 11.25 3.53 -3.37
CA HIS A 154 11.53 2.51 -4.38
C HIS A 154 12.90 1.85 -4.14
N ALA A 155 12.87 0.56 -3.79
CA ALA A 155 14.07 -0.26 -3.66
C ALA A 155 14.58 -0.76 -5.03
N GLU A 156 15.35 0.08 -5.72
CA GLU A 156 15.78 -0.16 -7.11
C GLU A 156 16.56 -1.46 -7.34
N LYS A 157 17.26 -1.98 -6.31
CA LYS A 157 18.07 -3.21 -6.42
C LYS A 157 17.29 -4.48 -6.06
N GLY A 158 15.98 -4.38 -5.82
CA GLY A 158 15.09 -5.51 -5.57
C GLY A 158 15.29 -6.13 -4.19
N ASN A 159 14.98 -7.43 -4.08
CA ASN A 159 15.07 -8.15 -2.80
C ASN A 159 16.46 -8.76 -2.55
N PHE A 160 16.75 -9.10 -1.28
CA PHE A 160 18.03 -9.71 -0.90
C PHE A 160 18.32 -11.00 -1.67
N SER A 161 17.31 -11.84 -1.91
CA SER A 161 17.50 -13.13 -2.58
C SER A 161 18.07 -12.96 -3.99
N GLU A 162 17.47 -12.07 -4.78
CA GLU A 162 17.88 -11.82 -6.17
C GLU A 162 19.18 -11.02 -6.23
N PHE A 163 19.36 -10.06 -5.32
CA PHE A 163 20.56 -9.25 -5.26
C PHE A 163 21.80 -10.07 -4.86
N LEU A 164 21.68 -10.92 -3.83
CA LEU A 164 22.76 -11.76 -3.34
C LEU A 164 23.13 -12.88 -4.29
N ALA A 165 22.23 -13.32 -5.18
CA ALA A 165 22.57 -14.29 -6.23
C ALA A 165 23.74 -13.81 -7.10
N LYS A 166 23.88 -12.50 -7.30
CA LYS A 166 24.94 -11.88 -8.11
C LYS A 166 26.01 -11.18 -7.26
N ASN A 167 25.67 -10.78 -6.03
CA ASN A 167 26.51 -9.91 -5.19
C ASN A 167 26.81 -10.55 -3.82
N ARG A 168 27.35 -11.77 -3.80
CA ARG A 168 27.58 -12.54 -2.56
C ARG A 168 28.42 -11.81 -1.51
N HIS A 169 29.32 -10.91 -1.93
CA HIS A 169 30.15 -10.10 -1.05
C HIS A 169 29.36 -9.11 -0.19
N PHE A 170 28.10 -8.80 -0.52
CA PHE A 170 27.22 -7.95 0.28
C PHE A 170 26.52 -8.69 1.44
N LEU A 171 26.62 -10.02 1.52
CA LEU A 171 25.82 -10.85 2.44
C LEU A 171 25.86 -10.34 3.87
N TRP A 172 27.04 -10.24 4.49
CA TRP A 172 27.16 -9.82 5.89
C TRP A 172 26.68 -8.39 6.13
N LYS A 173 26.91 -7.50 5.17
CA LYS A 173 26.46 -6.11 5.25
C LYS A 173 24.93 -6.03 5.24
N LEU A 174 24.27 -6.76 4.35
CA LEU A 174 22.82 -6.76 4.24
C LEU A 174 22.12 -7.40 5.46
N PHE A 175 22.67 -8.48 6.00
CA PHE A 175 22.13 -9.09 7.22
C PHE A 175 22.35 -8.18 8.46
N LEU A 176 23.48 -7.48 8.54
CA LEU A 176 23.70 -6.47 9.58
C LEU A 176 22.70 -5.31 9.47
N ASP A 177 22.47 -4.82 8.26
CA ASP A 177 21.46 -3.80 7.98
C ASP A 177 20.07 -4.26 8.42
N ALA A 178 19.65 -5.47 8.02
CA ALA A 178 18.36 -6.04 8.43
C ALA A 178 18.24 -6.17 9.96
N ALA A 179 19.29 -6.65 10.64
CA ALA A 179 19.31 -6.77 12.10
C ALA A 179 19.16 -5.41 12.80
N ARG A 180 19.81 -4.36 12.29
CA ARG A 180 19.66 -2.98 12.81
C ARG A 180 18.23 -2.46 12.62
N GLY A 181 17.65 -2.69 11.45
CA GLY A 181 16.27 -2.33 11.16
C GLY A 181 15.28 -3.02 12.12
N LEU A 182 15.49 -4.30 12.39
CA LEU A 182 14.66 -5.06 13.32
C LEU A 182 14.81 -4.61 14.77
N ALA A 183 16.04 -4.40 15.23
CA ALA A 183 16.30 -3.88 16.56
C ALA A 183 15.55 -2.56 16.80
N TYR A 184 15.56 -1.66 15.82
CA TYR A 184 14.79 -0.42 15.87
C TYR A 184 13.27 -0.65 15.94
N LEU A 185 12.73 -1.62 15.21
CA LEU A 185 11.29 -1.95 15.26
C LEU A 185 10.87 -2.58 16.59
N HIS A 186 11.76 -3.38 17.19
CA HIS A 186 11.53 -4.09 18.43
C HIS A 186 11.65 -3.19 19.67
N ASP A 187 12.53 -2.19 19.65
CA ASP A 187 12.78 -1.27 20.78
C ASP A 187 11.67 -0.22 20.99
N ARG A 188 10.64 -0.21 20.14
CA ARG A 188 9.53 0.73 20.27
C ARG A 188 8.66 0.39 21.49
N LYS A 189 8.03 1.43 22.07
CA LYS A 189 7.04 1.30 23.17
C LYS A 189 5.95 0.24 22.88
N THR A 190 5.55 0.14 21.63
CA THR A 190 4.75 -0.98 21.12
C THR A 190 5.59 -1.67 20.04
N PRO A 191 6.25 -2.80 20.37
CA PRO A 191 7.12 -3.50 19.44
C PRO A 191 6.41 -3.90 18.15
N ILE A 192 7.06 -3.71 17.01
CA ILE A 192 6.53 -4.14 15.71
C ILE A 192 7.20 -5.46 15.35
N VAL A 193 6.44 -6.56 15.48
CA VAL A 193 6.87 -7.91 15.08
C VAL A 193 6.52 -8.15 13.60
N ARG A 194 7.49 -8.58 12.80
CA ARG A 194 7.35 -8.80 11.36
C ARG A 194 6.74 -10.17 11.04
N ALA A 195 7.19 -11.22 11.72
CA ALA A 195 6.71 -12.61 11.65
C ALA A 195 6.80 -13.30 10.26
N ASN A 196 7.63 -12.77 9.36
CA ASN A 196 7.90 -13.36 8.03
C ASN A 196 9.17 -12.75 7.41
N LEU A 197 10.29 -12.83 8.13
CA LEU A 197 11.56 -12.30 7.65
C LEU A 197 12.23 -13.33 6.75
N LYS A 198 12.10 -13.12 5.44
CA LYS A 198 12.76 -13.91 4.40
C LYS A 198 13.54 -12.98 3.51
N CYS A 199 14.62 -13.47 2.89
CA CYS A 199 15.39 -12.69 1.93
C CYS A 199 14.54 -12.14 0.75
N SER A 200 13.39 -12.74 0.44
CA SER A 200 12.45 -12.21 -0.56
C SER A 200 11.67 -10.97 -0.09
N ASN A 201 11.61 -10.72 1.22
CA ASN A 201 10.83 -9.65 1.84
C ASN A 201 11.71 -8.51 2.39
N LEU A 202 13.04 -8.70 2.36
CA LEU A 202 14.05 -7.69 2.64
C LEU A 202 14.49 -7.07 1.31
N LEU A 203 14.67 -5.75 1.30
CA LEU A 203 14.91 -5.00 0.07
C LEU A 203 16.25 -4.29 0.09
N VAL A 204 16.80 -4.05 -1.10
CA VAL A 204 18.06 -3.33 -1.30
C VAL A 204 17.76 -2.00 -1.99
N MET A 205 18.09 -0.90 -1.33
CA MET A 205 17.98 0.46 -1.86
C MET A 205 19.02 0.72 -2.95
N ALA A 206 18.87 1.81 -3.71
CA ALA A 206 19.75 2.14 -4.84
C ALA A 206 21.24 2.23 -4.44
N ASP A 207 21.55 2.76 -3.27
CA ASP A 207 22.89 2.86 -2.67
C ASP A 207 23.44 1.51 -2.16
N GLY A 208 22.65 0.43 -2.21
CA GLY A 208 23.00 -0.89 -1.69
C GLY A 208 22.67 -1.08 -0.21
N THR A 209 21.97 -0.14 0.44
CA THR A 209 21.52 -0.26 1.83
C THR A 209 20.40 -1.29 1.96
N GLY A 210 20.53 -2.19 2.92
CA GLY A 210 19.50 -3.17 3.24
C GLY A 210 18.40 -2.55 4.10
N VAL A 211 17.14 -2.78 3.75
CA VAL A 211 15.99 -2.27 4.49
C VAL A 211 14.95 -3.34 4.77
N VAL A 212 14.37 -3.26 5.97
CA VAL A 212 13.20 -4.03 6.38
C VAL A 212 11.95 -3.31 5.88
N SER A 213 11.09 -4.02 5.13
CA SER A 213 9.84 -3.48 4.59
C SER A 213 8.62 -3.98 5.35
N ASP A 214 7.47 -3.31 5.21
CA ASP A 214 6.18 -3.73 5.80
C ASP A 214 5.45 -4.82 5.01
N PHE A 215 6.16 -5.54 4.16
CA PHE A 215 5.53 -6.59 3.37
C PHE A 215 5.29 -7.84 4.23
N LYS A 216 4.26 -7.81 5.09
CA LYS A 216 3.64 -9.02 5.68
C LYS A 216 2.90 -9.80 4.60
N PHE A 217 3.60 -10.10 3.50
CA PHE A 217 3.04 -10.66 2.28
C PHE A 217 3.72 -11.98 1.99
N ALA A 218 2.92 -13.04 1.98
CA ALA A 218 3.26 -14.23 1.22
C ALA A 218 2.82 -13.97 -0.22
N PHE A 219 3.79 -13.71 -1.11
CA PHE A 219 3.50 -13.42 -2.52
C PHE A 219 3.34 -14.71 -3.34
N ALA A 220 2.42 -14.67 -4.30
CA ALA A 220 2.56 -15.45 -5.53
C ALA A 220 3.38 -14.61 -6.52
N ARG A 221 4.51 -15.13 -6.99
CA ARG A 221 5.21 -14.50 -8.13
C ARG A 221 4.41 -14.77 -9.39
N ALA A 222 4.43 -13.84 -10.34
CA ALA A 222 3.79 -13.97 -11.66
C ALA A 222 4.21 -15.23 -12.47
N HIS A 223 5.18 -16.01 -11.98
CA HIS A 223 5.73 -17.20 -12.63
C HIS A 223 5.69 -18.49 -11.78
N SER A 224 4.85 -18.60 -10.74
CA SER A 224 4.81 -19.81 -9.90
C SER A 224 3.39 -20.22 -9.45
N ASN A 225 3.01 -21.47 -9.75
CA ASN A 225 1.80 -22.13 -9.24
C ASN A 225 1.96 -22.48 -7.75
N MET A 226 1.26 -21.79 -6.84
CA MET A 226 1.74 -21.54 -5.47
C MET A 226 0.99 -22.20 -4.30
N SER A 227 0.02 -23.12 -4.50
CA SER A 227 -0.70 -23.68 -3.33
C SER A 227 0.21 -24.51 -2.40
N GLY A 228 1.24 -25.19 -2.91
CA GLY A 228 2.16 -26.00 -2.10
C GLY A 228 3.37 -25.26 -1.50
N GLN A 229 3.78 -24.12 -2.07
CA GLN A 229 5.01 -23.41 -1.66
C GLN A 229 4.81 -22.50 -0.43
N VAL A 230 3.60 -21.96 -0.21
CA VAL A 230 3.30 -21.16 0.99
C VAL A 230 3.55 -21.98 2.26
N GLN A 231 3.04 -23.22 2.29
CA GLN A 231 3.17 -24.15 3.43
C GLN A 231 4.64 -24.55 3.68
N ALA A 232 5.40 -24.84 2.62
CA ALA A 232 6.83 -25.17 2.73
C ALA A 232 7.69 -23.99 3.20
N SER A 233 7.34 -22.76 2.78
CA SER A 233 8.05 -21.54 3.21
C SER A 233 7.76 -21.17 4.67
N LEU A 234 6.59 -21.54 5.20
CA LEU A 234 6.21 -21.31 6.59
C LEU A 234 6.98 -22.25 7.51
N ILE A 235 7.12 -23.52 7.12
CA ILE A 235 7.84 -24.57 7.87
C ILE A 235 9.36 -24.31 7.93
N ARG A 236 9.95 -23.78 6.84
CA ARG A 236 11.41 -23.59 6.78
C ARG A 236 11.90 -22.37 7.58
N TRP A 237 11.10 -21.32 7.68
CA TRP A 237 11.55 -20.02 8.20
C TRP A 237 10.90 -19.64 9.52
N GLY A 238 9.73 -20.21 9.86
CA GLY A 238 9.00 -19.83 11.07
C GLY A 238 9.63 -20.38 12.35
N ALA A 239 9.64 -19.53 13.38
CA ALA A 239 10.00 -19.94 14.73
C ALA A 239 9.10 -21.09 15.23
N PRO A 240 9.64 -22.06 16.01
CA PRO A 240 8.93 -23.29 16.37
C PRO A 240 7.61 -23.06 17.14
N GLU A 241 7.50 -21.96 17.89
CA GLU A 241 6.30 -21.52 18.58
C GLU A 241 5.20 -21.02 17.62
N CYS A 242 5.56 -20.57 16.41
CA CYS A 242 4.64 -20.15 15.36
C CYS A 242 4.12 -21.33 14.53
N LEU A 243 4.76 -22.51 14.60
CA LEU A 243 4.40 -23.71 13.82
C LEU A 243 3.30 -24.56 14.47
N HIS A 244 3.19 -24.55 15.80
CA HIS A 244 2.28 -25.44 16.54
C HIS A 244 0.88 -24.87 16.81
N LEU A 245 0.71 -23.55 16.75
CA LEU A 245 -0.51 -22.85 17.20
C LEU A 245 -1.14 -21.93 16.14
N GLY A 246 -0.62 -21.96 14.91
CA GLY A 246 -1.01 -21.07 13.83
C GLY A 246 -0.17 -19.77 13.80
N PRO A 247 0.19 -19.28 12.59
CA PRO A 247 1.32 -18.36 12.40
C PRO A 247 1.14 -16.93 12.95
N ALA A 248 -0.10 -16.48 13.21
CA ALA A 248 -0.36 -15.09 13.61
C ALA A 248 -0.63 -14.93 15.12
N ALA A 249 -0.96 -16.00 15.83
CA ALA A 249 -1.53 -15.89 17.18
C ALA A 249 -0.49 -15.64 18.28
N ASN A 250 0.80 -15.95 18.04
CA ASN A 250 1.84 -15.94 19.07
C ASN A 250 3.21 -15.42 18.63
N ALA A 251 3.36 -14.82 17.43
CA ALA A 251 4.65 -14.30 16.99
C ALA A 251 5.14 -13.19 17.95
N ARG A 252 6.38 -13.32 18.44
CA ARG A 252 7.02 -12.38 19.36
C ARG A 252 8.26 -11.77 18.72
N VAL A 253 8.87 -10.82 19.42
CA VAL A 253 10.16 -10.22 19.02
C VAL A 253 11.23 -11.29 18.78
N GLU A 254 11.22 -12.33 19.62
CA GLU A 254 12.14 -13.46 19.54
C GLU A 254 11.91 -14.32 18.29
N SER A 255 10.67 -14.37 17.78
CA SER A 255 10.35 -15.07 16.54
C SER A 255 11.03 -14.40 15.33
N ASP A 256 11.11 -13.07 15.31
CA ASP A 256 11.83 -12.35 14.25
C ASP A 256 13.34 -12.60 14.29
N VAL A 257 13.92 -12.80 15.49
CA VAL A 257 15.35 -13.14 15.64
C VAL A 257 15.66 -14.53 15.06
N TRP A 258 14.72 -15.47 15.19
CA TRP A 258 14.83 -16.80 14.59
C TRP A 258 14.83 -16.74 13.06
N ASP A 259 13.88 -16.01 12.47
CA ASP A 259 13.69 -15.91 11.03
C ASP A 259 14.95 -15.38 10.30
N VAL A 260 15.70 -14.45 10.89
CA VAL A 260 16.91 -13.83 10.30
C VAL A 260 18.13 -14.75 10.31
N ARG A 261 18.11 -15.80 11.12
CA ARG A 261 19.26 -16.71 11.31
C ARG A 261 19.43 -17.71 10.16
N LEU A 262 18.40 -17.90 9.34
CA LEU A 262 18.34 -18.87 8.23
C LEU A 262 18.59 -18.20 6.86
#